data_AF-A0A1Y2REL1-F1
#
_entry.id   AF-A0A1Y2REL1-F1
#
_cell.length_a   1.000
_cell.length_b   1.000
_cell.length_c   1.000
_cell.angle_alpha   90.00
_cell.angle_beta   90.00
_cell.angle_gamma   90.00
#
_symmetry.space_group_name_H-M   'P 1'
#
loop_
_entity.id
_entity.type
_entity.pdbx_description
1 polymer ?
#
loop_
_entity_poly.entity_id
_entity_poly.type
_entity_poly.pdbx_seq_one_letter_code
_entity_poly.pdbx_strand_id
1 'polypeptide(L)'
;MLCVLVLYNGLVSGQQSTTIVDSFRLYKDIKVTVDRPLNLSGYTKTIVTFYALPNGNTTGQTMGKKMLPGDDWHFDIQHIAAQTKFIRQQVEINFVVIYLENDYKSWPLWKQKHTDFRKLIPQIVDSLAGVYGGSKAEIYLNGHSGGGSFIFGYLAGVAQVPKQVKRISFLDSNYGYDSSYLPILSKWLRKVKGAALNLFAYNDSIALYNGKPVVSATGGTWYKGHLLLQHLRADYSFSKMNTDSLIIYKSSDSRVQFYFKQNFDRGIYHTQQVELNGFIHSILCGTKMDSKKYMYYGKRAYADLIE
;
A
#
# COMPACT_ATOMS: atom_id res chain seq x y z
N MET A 1 23.81 -4.65 -64.37
CA MET A 1 24.13 -4.88 -62.95
C MET A 1 22.95 -4.37 -62.15
N LEU A 2 22.11 -5.27 -61.65
CA LEU A 2 20.82 -4.96 -61.01
C LEU A 2 21.08 -4.73 -59.50
N CYS A 3 20.97 -3.49 -59.02
CA CYS A 3 21.00 -3.20 -57.59
C CYS A 3 19.57 -3.36 -57.03
N VAL A 4 19.32 -4.48 -56.37
CA VAL A 4 18.11 -4.70 -55.57
C VAL A 4 18.28 -3.97 -54.24
N LEU A 5 17.54 -2.88 -54.04
CA LEU A 5 17.37 -2.25 -52.74
C LEU A 5 16.38 -3.10 -51.92
N VAL A 6 16.89 -3.85 -50.95
CA VAL A 6 16.07 -4.52 -49.94
C VAL A 6 15.75 -3.51 -48.84
N LEU A 7 14.54 -2.95 -48.85
CA LEU A 7 14.02 -2.16 -47.74
C LEU A 7 13.56 -3.12 -46.62
N TYR A 8 14.37 -3.21 -45.57
CA TYR A 8 13.97 -3.88 -44.33
C TYR A 8 12.97 -2.98 -43.59
N ASN A 9 11.66 -3.22 -43.79
CA ASN A 9 10.63 -2.68 -42.91
C ASN A 9 10.63 -3.50 -41.62
N GLY A 10 11.51 -3.14 -40.69
CA GLY A 10 11.40 -3.54 -39.30
C GLY A 10 10.17 -2.89 -38.69
N LEU A 11 9.05 -3.62 -38.68
CA LEU A 11 7.91 -3.32 -37.82
C LEU A 11 8.36 -3.49 -36.37
N VAL A 12 8.92 -2.44 -35.78
CA VAL A 12 8.97 -2.31 -34.33
C VAL A 12 7.53 -2.11 -33.90
N SER A 13 6.87 -3.18 -33.46
CA SER A 13 5.62 -3.05 -32.72
C SER A 13 5.94 -2.34 -31.41
N GLY A 14 5.95 -1.01 -31.41
CA GLY A 14 5.92 -0.22 -30.19
C GLY A 14 4.64 -0.62 -29.45
N GLN A 15 4.78 -1.41 -28.39
CA GLN A 15 3.67 -1.74 -27.50
C GLN A 15 3.15 -0.41 -26.96
N GLN A 16 1.99 0.04 -27.44
CA GLN A 16 1.35 1.25 -26.91
C GLN A 16 1.19 1.08 -25.41
N SER A 17 1.65 2.08 -24.63
CA SER A 17 1.50 2.08 -23.18
C SER A 17 0.01 1.89 -22.84
N THR A 18 -0.32 0.79 -22.15
CA THR A 18 -1.68 0.47 -21.73
C THR A 18 -2.11 1.25 -20.48
N THR A 19 -1.21 2.06 -19.94
CA THR A 19 -1.36 2.84 -18.71
C THR A 19 -0.97 4.30 -18.91
N ILE A 20 -1.56 5.19 -18.11
CA ILE A 20 -1.18 6.60 -18.01
C ILE A 20 -0.68 6.84 -16.59
N VAL A 21 0.43 7.56 -16.49
CA VAL A 21 0.90 8.16 -15.23
C VAL A 21 0.87 9.67 -15.37
N ASP A 22 0.04 10.33 -14.56
CA ASP A 22 -0.08 11.79 -14.52
C ASP A 22 0.12 12.33 -13.10
N SER A 23 0.60 13.57 -12.96
CA SER A 23 0.86 14.20 -11.66
C SER A 23 0.36 15.65 -11.61
N PHE A 24 -0.12 16.06 -10.45
CA PHE A 24 -0.52 17.44 -10.16
C PHE A 24 -0.35 17.75 -8.67
N ARG A 25 -0.57 19.02 -8.27
CA ARG A 25 -0.47 19.46 -6.88
C ARG A 25 -1.83 19.79 -6.28
N LEU A 26 -2.03 19.41 -5.03
CA LEU A 26 -3.15 19.81 -4.17
C LEU A 26 -2.64 20.61 -2.97
N TYR A 27 -3.43 21.59 -2.52
CA TYR A 27 -3.16 22.43 -1.34
C TYR A 27 -1.73 23.01 -1.28
N LYS A 28 -1.12 23.23 -2.46
CA LYS A 28 0.27 23.67 -2.72
C LYS A 28 1.35 22.63 -2.42
N ASP A 29 1.22 21.83 -1.36
CA ASP A 29 2.33 21.03 -0.83
C ASP A 29 2.15 19.51 -0.94
N ILE A 30 1.04 19.05 -1.53
CA ILE A 30 0.79 17.63 -1.80
C ILE A 30 0.95 17.38 -3.29
N LYS A 31 1.91 16.55 -3.67
CA LYS A 31 2.04 16.00 -5.02
C LYS A 31 1.22 14.72 -5.10
N VAL A 32 0.22 14.75 -5.98
CA VAL A 32 -0.58 13.58 -6.34
C VAL A 32 -0.03 13.04 -7.64
N THR A 33 0.26 11.73 -7.68
CA THR A 33 0.57 11.03 -8.93
C THR A 33 -0.39 9.87 -9.10
N VAL A 34 -0.94 9.70 -10.28
CA VAL A 34 -1.98 8.72 -10.56
C VAL A 34 -1.50 7.80 -11.65
N ASP A 35 -1.40 6.51 -11.31
CA ASP A 35 -1.16 5.42 -12.24
C ASP A 35 -2.50 4.72 -12.51
N ARG A 36 -2.98 4.79 -13.75
CA ARG A 36 -4.28 4.26 -14.17
C ARG A 36 -4.21 3.58 -15.54
N PRO A 37 -5.11 2.61 -15.83
CA PRO A 37 -5.28 2.10 -17.18
C PRO A 37 -5.69 3.22 -18.16
N LEU A 38 -5.26 3.11 -19.43
CA LEU A 38 -5.63 4.04 -20.50
C LEU A 38 -7.15 4.06 -20.74
N ASN A 39 -7.78 2.89 -20.70
CA ASN A 39 -9.22 2.73 -20.86
C ASN A 39 -9.89 2.38 -19.52
N LEU A 40 -10.69 3.32 -18.99
CA LEU A 40 -11.49 3.10 -17.77
C LEU A 40 -12.89 2.55 -18.08
N SER A 41 -13.29 2.47 -19.35
CA SER A 41 -14.61 1.99 -19.78
C SER A 41 -14.67 0.45 -19.84
N GLY A 42 -15.87 -0.12 -19.77
CA GLY A 42 -16.10 -1.59 -19.82
C GLY A 42 -16.06 -2.30 -18.47
N TYR A 43 -15.47 -1.70 -17.42
CA TYR A 43 -15.48 -2.28 -16.08
C TYR A 43 -16.74 -1.90 -15.28
N THR A 44 -17.28 -2.88 -14.56
CA THR A 44 -18.41 -2.70 -13.64
C THR A 44 -17.99 -2.05 -12.32
N LYS A 45 -16.68 -2.03 -12.03
CA LYS A 45 -16.10 -1.57 -10.77
C LYS A 45 -14.71 -0.96 -10.99
N THR A 46 -14.40 0.09 -10.24
CA THR A 46 -13.06 0.68 -10.17
C THR A 46 -12.55 0.64 -8.75
N ILE A 47 -11.38 0.02 -8.53
CA ILE A 47 -10.66 0.13 -7.27
C ILE A 47 -9.72 1.33 -7.37
N VAL A 48 -9.93 2.31 -6.49
CA VAL A 48 -9.04 3.46 -6.31
C VAL A 48 -8.22 3.22 -5.04
N THR A 49 -6.94 2.88 -5.24
CA THR A 49 -6.01 2.61 -4.15
C THR A 49 -5.17 3.84 -3.87
N PHE A 50 -5.35 4.41 -2.69
CA PHE A 50 -4.46 5.45 -2.19
C PHE A 50 -3.24 4.78 -1.56
N TYR A 51 -2.05 5.17 -2.01
CA TYR A 51 -0.79 4.74 -1.44
C TYR A 51 -0.06 5.96 -0.88
N ALA A 52 -0.15 6.15 0.44
CA ALA A 52 0.58 7.19 1.13
C ALA A 52 2.05 6.78 1.32
N LEU A 53 2.96 7.64 0.85
CA LEU A 53 4.38 7.32 0.75
C LEU A 53 5.07 7.17 2.11
N PRO A 54 6.16 6.37 2.18
CA PRO A 54 7.00 6.32 3.36
C PRO A 54 7.79 7.61 3.59
N ASN A 55 8.30 7.77 4.81
CA ASN A 55 9.11 8.94 5.15
C ASN A 55 10.39 8.95 4.30
N GLY A 56 10.75 10.12 3.76
CA GLY A 56 11.99 10.33 3.01
C GLY A 56 11.91 10.00 1.52
N ASN A 57 10.88 9.28 1.06
CA ASN A 57 10.78 8.90 -0.34
C ASN A 57 9.97 9.90 -1.17
N THR A 58 10.37 10.02 -2.43
CA THR A 58 9.59 10.64 -3.51
C THR A 58 8.71 9.60 -4.21
N THR A 59 7.78 10.07 -5.03
CA THR A 59 6.95 9.22 -5.89
C THR A 59 7.81 8.36 -6.82
N GLY A 60 8.86 8.94 -7.44
CA GLY A 60 9.74 8.19 -8.33
C GLY A 60 10.44 7.02 -7.62
N GLN A 61 11.01 7.28 -6.45
CA GLN A 61 11.63 6.24 -5.62
C GLN A 61 10.61 5.16 -5.20
N THR A 62 9.38 5.56 -4.88
CA THR A 62 8.32 4.62 -4.46
C THR A 62 7.77 3.78 -5.61
N MET A 63 7.60 4.37 -6.79
CA MET A 63 7.24 3.63 -8.00
C MET A 63 8.30 2.61 -8.34
N GLY A 64 9.57 2.95 -8.11
CA GLY A 64 10.73 2.12 -8.37
C GLY A 64 11.13 2.17 -9.84
N LYS A 65 12.38 1.77 -10.10
CA LYS A 65 12.90 1.59 -11.46
C LYS A 65 13.98 0.52 -11.47
N LYS A 66 14.37 0.08 -12.66
CA LYS A 66 15.57 -0.72 -12.84
C LYS A 66 16.79 0.11 -12.48
N MET A 67 17.59 -0.44 -11.57
CA MET A 67 18.77 0.24 -11.05
C MET A 67 19.89 0.30 -12.09
N LEU A 68 20.51 1.46 -12.21
CA LEU A 68 21.77 1.70 -12.89
C LEU A 68 22.86 2.06 -11.87
N PRO A 69 24.15 1.88 -12.20
CA PRO A 69 25.24 2.31 -11.34
C PRO A 69 25.12 3.80 -10.95
N GLY A 70 25.18 4.08 -9.66
CA GLY A 70 25.06 5.45 -9.12
C GLY A 70 23.64 5.90 -8.78
N ASP A 71 22.62 5.09 -9.08
CA ASP A 71 21.25 5.39 -8.68
C ASP A 71 21.06 5.32 -7.15
N ASP A 72 20.14 6.14 -6.66
CA ASP A 72 19.70 6.12 -5.27
C ASP A 72 19.01 4.78 -4.95
N TRP A 73 19.48 4.08 -3.92
CA TRP A 73 18.97 2.80 -3.47
C TRP A 73 17.47 2.81 -3.15
N HIS A 74 16.87 3.97 -2.82
CA HIS A 74 15.43 4.08 -2.55
C HIS A 74 14.57 3.66 -3.75
N PHE A 75 15.11 3.63 -4.97
CA PHE A 75 14.40 3.13 -6.15
C PHE A 75 14.23 1.60 -6.17
N ASP A 76 14.96 0.83 -5.34
CA ASP A 76 14.94 -0.65 -5.38
C ASP A 76 14.20 -1.32 -4.21
N ILE A 77 13.44 -0.57 -3.42
CA ILE A 77 12.89 -1.06 -2.13
C ILE A 77 11.36 -1.17 -2.06
N GLN A 78 10.64 -0.64 -3.06
CA GLN A 78 9.17 -0.58 -3.04
C GLN A 78 8.56 -1.17 -4.31
N HIS A 79 8.97 -0.66 -5.48
CA HIS A 79 8.51 -1.11 -6.80
C HIS A 79 6.98 -1.15 -6.94
N ILE A 80 6.27 -0.16 -6.40
CA ILE A 80 4.80 -0.15 -6.41
C ILE A 80 4.26 -0.16 -7.85
N ALA A 81 4.95 0.46 -8.81
CA ALA A 81 4.54 0.44 -10.21
C ALA A 81 4.59 -0.99 -10.81
N ALA A 82 5.69 -1.72 -10.59
CA ALA A 82 5.81 -3.11 -11.03
C ALA A 82 4.82 -4.04 -10.31
N GLN A 83 4.63 -3.86 -9.00
CA GLN A 83 3.59 -4.57 -8.24
C GLN A 83 2.18 -4.26 -8.75
N THR A 84 1.92 -3.03 -9.19
CA THR A 84 0.64 -2.60 -9.79
C THR A 84 0.39 -3.30 -11.12
N LYS A 85 1.42 -3.40 -11.98
CA LYS A 85 1.35 -4.16 -13.23
C LYS A 85 1.03 -5.64 -12.96
N PHE A 86 1.69 -6.25 -11.96
CA PHE A 86 1.37 -7.62 -11.55
C PHE A 86 -0.09 -7.78 -11.16
N ILE A 87 -0.62 -6.88 -10.30
CA ILE A 87 -2.02 -6.93 -9.85
C ILE A 87 -2.96 -6.87 -11.06
N ARG A 88 -2.74 -5.92 -11.99
CA ARG A 88 -3.57 -5.75 -13.20
C ARG A 88 -3.58 -6.99 -14.11
N GLN A 89 -2.52 -7.79 -14.10
CA GLN A 89 -2.48 -9.08 -14.81
C GLN A 89 -3.27 -10.19 -14.10
N GLN A 90 -3.57 -10.04 -12.81
CA GLN A 90 -4.30 -11.04 -12.02
C GLN A 90 -5.79 -10.73 -11.87
N VAL A 91 -6.24 -9.51 -12.13
CA VAL A 91 -7.63 -9.10 -11.85
C VAL A 91 -8.28 -8.41 -13.04
N GLU A 92 -9.52 -8.80 -13.34
CA GLU A 92 -10.35 -8.17 -14.39
C GLU A 92 -11.16 -7.00 -13.82
N ILE A 93 -10.47 -6.00 -13.26
CA ILE A 93 -11.06 -4.79 -12.71
C ILE A 93 -10.23 -3.57 -13.09
N ASN A 94 -10.89 -2.41 -13.11
CA ASN A 94 -10.15 -1.16 -13.26
C ASN A 94 -9.42 -0.85 -11.95
N PHE A 95 -8.09 -0.93 -11.95
CA PHE A 95 -7.24 -0.75 -10.78
C PHE A 95 -6.36 0.48 -10.92
N VAL A 96 -6.68 1.52 -10.14
CA VAL A 96 -5.99 2.81 -10.10
C VAL A 96 -5.18 2.91 -8.81
N VAL A 97 -3.94 3.40 -8.92
CA VAL A 97 -3.09 3.71 -7.78
C VAL A 97 -2.82 5.21 -7.74
N ILE A 98 -3.08 5.82 -6.60
CA ILE A 98 -2.86 7.24 -6.33
C ILE A 98 -1.75 7.33 -5.28
N TYR A 99 -0.58 7.77 -5.71
CA TYR A 99 0.55 8.07 -4.86
C TYR A 99 0.36 9.44 -4.20
N LEU A 100 0.49 9.48 -2.88
CA LEU A 100 0.36 10.70 -2.10
C LEU A 100 1.70 11.05 -1.45
N GLU A 101 2.38 12.02 -2.07
CA GLU A 101 3.63 12.63 -1.62
C GLU A 101 3.34 14.04 -1.09
N ASN A 102 4.11 14.52 -0.11
CA ASN A 102 4.06 15.92 0.31
C ASN A 102 5.48 16.50 0.41
N ASP A 103 5.60 17.82 0.40
CA ASP A 103 6.91 18.51 0.35
C ASP A 103 7.80 18.23 1.58
N TYR A 104 7.21 17.82 2.71
CA TYR A 104 7.97 17.39 3.90
C TYR A 104 8.50 15.96 3.80
N LYS A 105 8.07 15.19 2.77
CA LYS A 105 8.31 13.75 2.62
C LYS A 105 7.98 12.98 3.91
N SER A 106 6.97 13.42 4.64
CA SER A 106 6.57 12.82 5.91
C SER A 106 5.14 13.19 6.27
N TRP A 107 4.23 12.22 6.22
CA TRP A 107 2.84 12.41 6.64
C TRP A 107 2.65 12.72 8.13
N PRO A 108 3.43 12.15 9.08
CA PRO A 108 3.46 12.62 10.45
C PRO A 108 3.79 14.12 10.57
N LEU A 109 4.84 14.58 9.89
CA LEU A 109 5.23 15.99 9.94
C LEU A 109 4.19 16.88 9.24
N TRP A 110 3.66 16.45 8.09
CA TRP A 110 2.61 17.17 7.39
C TRP A 110 1.38 17.39 8.28
N LYS A 111 0.91 16.36 9.00
CA LYS A 111 -0.20 16.48 9.97
C LYS A 111 0.10 17.39 11.16
N GLN A 112 1.37 17.47 11.60
CA GLN A 112 1.76 18.41 12.65
C GLN A 112 1.72 19.86 12.15
N LYS A 113 2.01 20.09 10.87
CA LYS A 113 2.01 21.43 10.25
C LYS A 113 0.64 21.88 9.72
N HIS A 114 -0.26 20.94 9.46
CA HIS A 114 -1.62 21.20 8.98
C HIS A 114 -2.64 20.82 10.04
N THR A 115 -2.99 21.77 10.91
CA THR A 115 -3.94 21.53 12.02
C THR A 115 -5.35 21.17 11.53
N ASP A 116 -5.69 21.52 10.30
CA ASP A 116 -6.91 21.18 9.58
C ASP A 116 -6.85 19.84 8.84
N PHE A 117 -5.83 19.00 9.07
CA PHE A 117 -5.69 17.68 8.42
C PHE A 117 -6.95 16.81 8.52
N ARG A 118 -7.70 16.93 9.62
CA ARG A 118 -8.96 16.20 9.85
C ARG A 118 -10.03 16.53 8.80
N LYS A 119 -9.96 17.72 8.20
CA LYS A 119 -10.81 18.12 7.08
C LYS A 119 -10.14 17.79 5.74
N LEU A 120 -8.86 18.15 5.58
CA LEU A 120 -8.16 18.03 4.29
C LEU A 120 -8.00 16.57 3.83
N ILE A 121 -7.58 15.66 4.72
CA ILE A 121 -7.32 14.27 4.32
C ILE A 121 -8.59 13.57 3.80
N PRO A 122 -9.75 13.61 4.50
CA PRO A 122 -10.99 13.09 3.94
C PRO A 122 -11.38 13.73 2.61
N GLN A 123 -11.22 15.06 2.47
CA GLN A 123 -11.52 15.77 1.21
C GLN A 123 -10.65 15.29 0.05
N ILE A 124 -9.36 15.02 0.28
CA ILE A 124 -8.45 14.46 -0.73
C ILE A 124 -8.97 13.09 -1.19
N VAL A 125 -9.26 12.20 -0.23
CA VAL A 125 -9.73 10.84 -0.52
C VAL A 125 -11.04 10.88 -1.30
N ASP A 126 -12.02 11.66 -0.84
CA ASP A 126 -13.34 11.76 -1.47
C ASP A 126 -13.25 12.36 -2.88
N SER A 127 -12.50 13.46 -3.04
CA SER A 127 -12.38 14.15 -4.33
C SER A 127 -11.70 13.27 -5.38
N LEU A 128 -10.56 12.65 -5.01
CA LEU A 128 -9.79 11.84 -5.93
C LEU A 128 -10.50 10.52 -6.26
N ALA A 129 -11.18 9.89 -5.30
CA ALA A 129 -12.01 8.72 -5.57
C ALA A 129 -13.18 9.06 -6.51
N GLY A 130 -13.79 10.24 -6.33
CA GLY A 130 -14.83 10.75 -7.22
C GLY A 130 -14.33 10.96 -8.65
N VAL A 131 -13.16 11.59 -8.82
CA VAL A 131 -12.56 11.86 -10.14
C VAL A 131 -12.17 10.56 -10.86
N TYR A 132 -11.48 9.64 -10.18
CA TYR A 132 -10.87 8.47 -10.84
C TYR A 132 -11.71 7.19 -10.80
N GLY A 133 -12.73 7.12 -9.95
CA GLY A 133 -13.62 5.96 -9.84
C GLY A 133 -15.11 6.26 -10.00
N GLY A 134 -15.53 7.52 -9.87
CA GLY A 134 -16.93 7.94 -9.98
C GLY A 134 -17.85 7.18 -9.02
N SER A 135 -19.09 6.91 -9.45
CA SER A 135 -20.07 6.15 -8.67
C SER A 135 -19.72 4.67 -8.46
N LYS A 136 -18.74 4.15 -9.22
CA LYS A 136 -18.27 2.76 -9.18
C LYS A 136 -17.03 2.57 -8.28
N ALA A 137 -16.58 3.62 -7.61
CA ALA A 137 -15.37 3.59 -6.80
C ALA A 137 -15.50 2.69 -5.57
N GLU A 138 -14.56 1.76 -5.43
CA GLU A 138 -14.19 1.18 -4.15
C GLU A 138 -12.82 1.71 -3.73
N ILE A 139 -12.73 2.19 -2.50
CA ILE A 139 -11.55 2.89 -1.96
C ILE A 139 -10.74 1.92 -1.13
N TYR A 140 -9.45 1.81 -1.47
CA TYR A 140 -8.45 1.05 -0.73
C TYR A 140 -7.45 2.06 -0.15
N LEU A 141 -7.36 2.13 1.17
CA LEU A 141 -6.37 2.97 1.86
C LEU A 141 -5.14 2.12 2.19
N ASN A 142 -3.99 2.52 1.67
CA ASN A 142 -2.72 1.83 1.83
C ASN A 142 -1.61 2.84 2.15
N GLY A 143 -0.58 2.38 2.83
CA GLY A 143 0.58 3.20 3.12
C GLY A 143 1.69 2.40 3.78
N HIS A 144 2.92 2.77 3.46
CA HIS A 144 4.12 2.22 4.08
C HIS A 144 4.77 3.23 5.02
N SER A 145 5.35 2.77 6.13
CA SER A 145 6.06 3.64 7.08
C SER A 145 5.24 4.88 7.49
N GLY A 146 5.82 6.08 7.30
CA GLY A 146 5.18 7.41 7.30
C GLY A 146 3.73 7.45 6.84
N GLY A 147 3.43 6.76 5.74
CA GLY A 147 2.13 6.75 5.07
C GLY A 147 0.96 6.31 5.96
N GLY A 148 1.20 5.48 6.98
CA GLY A 148 0.13 5.10 7.92
C GLY A 148 -0.41 6.30 8.71
N SER A 149 0.38 7.36 8.89
CA SER A 149 -0.10 8.59 9.51
C SER A 149 -1.18 9.29 8.68
N PHE A 150 -1.14 9.18 7.34
CA PHE A 150 -2.21 9.64 6.46
C PHE A 150 -3.50 8.87 6.73
N ILE A 151 -3.42 7.53 6.82
CA ILE A 151 -4.58 6.67 7.11
C ILE A 151 -5.18 7.01 8.47
N PHE A 152 -4.37 7.15 9.52
CA PHE A 152 -4.88 7.58 10.84
C PHE A 152 -5.42 9.01 10.81
N GLY A 153 -4.83 9.88 9.98
CA GLY A 153 -5.36 11.23 9.73
C GLY A 153 -6.76 11.21 9.11
N TYR A 154 -6.98 10.32 8.14
CA TYR A 154 -8.29 10.05 7.55
C TYR A 154 -9.28 9.56 8.59
N LEU A 155 -8.92 8.52 9.37
CA LEU A 155 -9.77 7.96 10.42
C LEU A 155 -10.14 8.99 11.50
N ALA A 156 -9.20 9.86 11.87
CA ALA A 156 -9.45 10.95 12.82
C ALA A 156 -10.32 12.10 12.25
N GLY A 157 -10.44 12.17 10.92
CA GLY A 157 -11.19 13.21 10.21
C GLY A 157 -12.63 12.86 9.89
N VAL A 158 -12.97 11.57 9.81
CA VAL A 158 -14.31 11.10 9.45
C VAL A 158 -15.10 10.66 10.68
N ALA A 159 -16.40 11.02 10.73
CA ALA A 159 -17.29 10.55 11.80
C ALA A 159 -17.57 9.03 11.70
N GLN A 160 -17.53 8.49 10.48
CA GLN A 160 -17.58 7.06 10.20
C GLN A 160 -16.90 6.78 8.86
N VAL A 161 -16.30 5.61 8.73
CA VAL A 161 -15.69 5.19 7.46
C VAL A 161 -16.82 4.93 6.43
N PRO A 162 -16.82 5.61 5.26
CA PRO A 162 -17.84 5.45 4.23
C PRO A 162 -17.89 4.02 3.66
N LYS A 163 -19.06 3.61 3.14
CA LYS A 163 -19.29 2.27 2.57
C LYS A 163 -18.39 1.94 1.38
N GLN A 164 -17.89 2.96 0.70
CA GLN A 164 -16.98 2.87 -0.44
C GLN A 164 -15.58 2.43 -0.01
N VAL A 165 -15.14 2.72 1.22
CA VAL A 165 -13.87 2.23 1.74
C VAL A 165 -14.03 0.75 2.07
N LYS A 166 -13.41 -0.09 1.24
CA LYS A 166 -13.48 -1.55 1.36
C LYS A 166 -12.23 -2.17 1.96
N ARG A 167 -11.11 -1.46 1.92
CA ARG A 167 -9.87 -2.01 2.44
C ARG A 167 -9.02 -0.93 3.10
N ILE A 168 -8.48 -1.27 4.26
CA ILE A 168 -7.45 -0.50 4.94
C ILE A 168 -6.27 -1.45 5.17
N SER A 169 -5.08 -1.05 4.73
CA SER A 169 -3.89 -1.88 4.85
C SER A 169 -2.70 -1.07 5.32
N PHE A 170 -2.04 -1.56 6.37
CA PHE A 170 -0.84 -0.96 6.94
C PHE A 170 0.36 -1.83 6.59
N LEU A 171 1.19 -1.38 5.66
CA LEU A 171 2.48 -2.00 5.36
C LEU A 171 3.51 -1.42 6.31
N ASP A 172 3.73 -2.04 7.45
CA ASP A 172 4.69 -1.60 8.46
C ASP A 172 4.55 -0.10 8.81
N SER A 173 3.30 0.31 8.98
CA SER A 173 2.90 1.73 9.05
C SER A 173 1.88 2.02 10.15
N ASN A 174 1.57 1.04 11.00
CA ASN A 174 0.56 1.15 12.04
C ASN A 174 1.10 1.71 13.38
N TYR A 175 2.32 2.25 13.44
CA TYR A 175 2.93 2.72 14.69
C TYR A 175 2.12 3.86 15.36
N GLY A 176 1.30 4.58 14.58
CA GLY A 176 0.37 5.60 15.08
C GLY A 176 -0.91 5.06 15.72
N TYR A 177 -1.08 3.73 15.83
CA TYR A 177 -2.27 3.14 16.45
C TYR A 177 -2.30 3.38 17.97
N ASP A 178 -3.48 3.68 18.48
CA ASP A 178 -3.86 3.60 19.88
C ASP A 178 -5.34 3.20 19.99
N SER A 179 -5.82 2.95 21.21
CA SER A 179 -7.19 2.45 21.44
C SER A 179 -8.29 3.41 20.98
N SER A 180 -8.01 4.70 20.77
CA SER A 180 -9.02 5.67 20.30
C SER A 180 -9.52 5.35 18.88
N TYR A 181 -8.72 4.63 18.07
CA TYR A 181 -9.14 4.21 16.72
C TYR A 181 -9.96 2.91 16.70
N LEU A 182 -10.03 2.17 17.82
CA LEU A 182 -10.76 0.90 17.87
C LEU A 182 -12.25 1.07 17.56
N PRO A 183 -13.01 2.04 18.14
CA PRO A 183 -14.44 2.15 17.89
C PRO A 183 -14.79 2.37 16.41
N ILE A 184 -14.02 3.22 15.72
CA ILE A 184 -14.25 3.52 14.31
C ILE A 184 -13.91 2.32 13.41
N LEU A 185 -12.81 1.60 13.69
CA LEU A 185 -12.42 0.40 12.97
C LEU A 185 -13.42 -0.75 13.18
N SER A 186 -13.82 -1.03 14.42
CA SER A 186 -14.81 -2.06 14.73
C SER A 186 -16.18 -1.75 14.12
N LYS A 187 -16.62 -0.48 14.17
CA LYS A 187 -17.87 -0.04 13.51
C LYS A 187 -17.80 -0.27 12.00
N TRP A 188 -16.70 0.12 11.36
CA TRP A 188 -16.49 -0.07 9.93
C TRP A 188 -16.51 -1.56 9.53
N LEU A 189 -15.71 -2.39 10.19
CA LEU A 189 -15.61 -3.82 9.90
C LEU A 189 -16.96 -4.55 10.05
N ARG A 190 -17.81 -4.11 10.99
CA ARG A 190 -19.14 -4.67 11.24
C ARG A 190 -20.21 -4.16 10.28
N LYS A 191 -20.19 -2.86 9.93
CA LYS A 191 -21.28 -2.22 9.16
C LYS A 191 -21.06 -2.23 7.65
N VAL A 192 -19.81 -2.27 7.20
CA VAL A 192 -19.49 -2.22 5.76
C VAL A 192 -19.23 -3.62 5.23
N LYS A 193 -20.17 -4.14 4.44
CA LYS A 193 -20.02 -5.43 3.76
C LYS A 193 -18.76 -5.43 2.88
N GLY A 194 -17.94 -6.46 3.05
CA GLY A 194 -16.67 -6.61 2.33
C GLY A 194 -15.53 -5.74 2.85
N ALA A 195 -15.70 -5.01 3.96
CA ALA A 195 -14.60 -4.30 4.61
C ALA A 195 -13.51 -5.27 5.09
N ALA A 196 -12.25 -4.99 4.75
CA ALA A 196 -11.10 -5.81 5.09
C ALA A 196 -9.94 -4.98 5.69
N LEU A 197 -9.41 -5.42 6.82
CA LEU A 197 -8.27 -4.80 7.51
C LEU A 197 -7.06 -5.73 7.44
N ASN A 198 -5.94 -5.22 6.91
CA ASN A 198 -4.69 -5.98 6.84
C ASN A 198 -3.56 -5.20 7.50
N LEU A 199 -2.73 -5.91 8.26
CA LEU A 199 -1.59 -5.32 8.93
C LEU A 199 -0.37 -6.21 8.72
N PHE A 200 0.72 -5.58 8.28
CA PHE A 200 2.01 -6.19 8.06
C PHE A 200 3.01 -5.50 8.97
N ALA A 201 3.76 -6.25 9.75
CA ALA A 201 4.80 -5.72 10.62
C ALA A 201 5.93 -6.73 10.76
N TYR A 202 7.16 -6.26 10.87
CA TYR A 202 8.26 -7.09 11.38
C TYR A 202 8.46 -6.82 12.85
N ASN A 203 9.18 -7.71 13.55
CA ASN A 203 9.51 -7.50 14.97
C ASN A 203 10.58 -6.41 15.11
N ASP A 204 10.15 -5.17 14.95
CA ASP A 204 10.94 -3.96 15.08
C ASP A 204 11.27 -3.62 16.54
N SER A 205 10.50 -4.15 17.50
CA SER A 205 10.72 -3.96 18.95
C SER A 205 12.08 -4.44 19.47
N ILE A 206 12.75 -5.33 18.72
CA ILE A 206 14.08 -5.86 19.04
C ILE A 206 15.14 -5.55 17.97
N ALA A 207 14.76 -4.82 16.92
CA ALA A 207 15.64 -4.50 15.79
C ALA A 207 16.72 -3.48 16.20
N LEU A 208 17.94 -3.70 15.71
CA LEU A 208 19.09 -2.89 16.05
C LEU A 208 19.69 -2.21 14.80
N TYR A 209 20.06 -0.94 14.94
CA TYR A 209 20.94 -0.21 14.02
C TYR A 209 22.21 0.16 14.77
N ASN A 210 23.37 -0.34 14.29
CA ASN A 210 24.66 -0.14 14.96
C ASN A 210 24.62 -0.47 16.47
N GLY A 211 23.97 -1.60 16.81
CA GLY A 211 23.81 -2.08 18.19
C GLY A 211 22.77 -1.33 19.03
N LYS A 212 22.12 -0.29 18.50
CA LYS A 212 21.11 0.50 19.22
C LYS A 212 19.69 0.17 18.73
N PRO A 213 18.69 0.10 19.63
CA PRO A 213 17.29 -0.08 19.23
C PRO A 213 16.84 0.99 18.24
N VAL A 214 16.16 0.58 17.16
CA VAL A 214 15.61 1.51 16.15
C VAL A 214 14.34 2.19 16.65
N VAL A 215 13.55 1.47 17.46
CA VAL A 215 12.32 1.95 18.10
C VAL A 215 12.28 1.50 19.55
N SER A 216 11.43 2.13 20.36
CA SER A 216 11.12 1.62 21.69
C SER A 216 10.32 0.32 21.61
N ALA A 217 10.34 -0.48 22.67
CA ALA A 217 9.65 -1.76 22.73
C ALA A 217 8.13 -1.66 22.42
N THR A 218 7.51 -0.51 22.66
CA THR A 218 6.08 -0.27 22.44
C THR A 218 5.77 0.74 21.32
N GLY A 219 6.79 1.38 20.76
CA GLY A 219 6.64 2.42 19.74
C GLY A 219 6.51 1.86 18.32
N GLY A 220 6.96 0.63 18.10
CA GLY A 220 7.02 -0.02 16.80
C GLY A 220 5.70 -0.60 16.29
N THR A 221 5.69 -0.94 15.00
CA THR A 221 4.57 -1.57 14.30
C THR A 221 4.25 -2.95 14.87
N TRP A 222 5.26 -3.69 15.34
CA TRP A 222 5.10 -4.99 15.98
C TRP A 222 4.17 -4.92 17.19
N TYR A 223 4.52 -4.07 18.16
CA TYR A 223 3.77 -3.93 19.40
C TYR A 223 2.37 -3.37 19.11
N LYS A 224 2.30 -2.32 18.29
CA LYS A 224 1.03 -1.69 17.92
C LYS A 224 0.11 -2.64 17.16
N GLY A 225 0.67 -3.54 16.35
CA GLY A 225 -0.09 -4.56 15.62
C GLY A 225 -0.65 -5.62 16.57
N HIS A 226 0.16 -6.10 17.52
CA HIS A 226 -0.31 -7.02 18.56
C HIS A 226 -1.36 -6.39 19.47
N LEU A 227 -1.23 -5.10 19.80
CA LEU A 227 -2.23 -4.35 20.56
C LEU A 227 -3.57 -4.27 19.82
N LEU A 228 -3.55 -3.95 18.53
CA LEU A 228 -4.75 -3.94 17.70
C LEU A 228 -5.39 -5.33 17.58
N LEU A 229 -4.57 -6.36 17.34
CA LEU A 229 -5.03 -7.76 17.34
C LEU A 229 -5.71 -8.13 18.66
N GLN A 230 -5.08 -7.80 19.80
CA GLN A 230 -5.63 -8.06 21.12
C GLN A 230 -6.97 -7.36 21.34
N HIS A 231 -7.09 -6.09 20.96
CA HIS A 231 -8.35 -5.37 21.07
C HIS A 231 -9.46 -5.98 20.19
N LEU A 232 -9.15 -6.37 18.96
CA LEU A 232 -10.13 -6.98 18.05
C LEU A 232 -10.54 -8.40 18.47
N ARG A 233 -9.77 -9.09 19.33
CA ARG A 233 -10.16 -10.42 19.85
C ARG A 233 -11.44 -10.40 20.69
N ALA A 234 -11.86 -9.23 21.19
CA ALA A 234 -13.14 -9.09 21.86
C ALA A 234 -14.33 -9.33 20.90
N ASP A 235 -14.17 -9.01 19.62
CA ASP A 235 -15.23 -9.08 18.60
C ASP A 235 -14.99 -10.21 17.57
N TYR A 236 -13.76 -10.70 17.42
CA TYR A 236 -13.37 -11.65 16.37
C TYR A 236 -12.55 -12.82 16.92
N SER A 237 -12.87 -14.03 16.47
CA SER A 237 -12.01 -15.19 16.65
C SER A 237 -10.94 -15.25 15.56
N PHE A 238 -9.69 -15.47 15.95
CA PHE A 238 -8.56 -15.57 15.03
C PHE A 238 -7.95 -16.97 15.06
N SER A 239 -7.75 -17.54 13.88
CA SER A 239 -6.82 -18.66 13.70
C SER A 239 -5.38 -18.12 13.69
N LYS A 240 -4.45 -18.91 14.22
CA LYS A 240 -3.01 -18.62 14.17
C LYS A 240 -2.33 -19.66 13.29
N MET A 241 -1.49 -19.20 12.36
CA MET A 241 -0.61 -20.02 11.54
C MET A 241 0.83 -19.51 11.73
N ASN A 242 1.79 -20.42 11.81
CA ASN A 242 3.20 -20.05 11.76
C ASN A 242 3.81 -20.66 10.50
N THR A 243 4.65 -19.88 9.83
CA THR A 243 5.61 -20.38 8.84
C THR A 243 7.02 -20.22 9.43
N ASP A 244 8.06 -20.56 8.66
CA ASP A 244 9.44 -20.36 9.08
C ASP A 244 9.80 -18.88 9.35
N SER A 245 9.03 -17.95 8.79
CA SER A 245 9.32 -16.50 8.87
C SER A 245 8.17 -15.63 9.38
N LEU A 246 6.92 -16.09 9.29
CA LEU A 246 5.74 -15.30 9.60
C LEU A 246 4.87 -15.95 10.67
N ILE A 247 4.36 -15.14 11.58
CA ILE A 247 3.20 -15.46 12.40
C ILE A 247 1.99 -14.77 11.76
N ILE A 248 0.98 -15.54 11.38
CA ILE A 248 -0.18 -15.05 10.66
C ILE A 248 -1.43 -15.27 11.52
N TYR A 249 -2.23 -14.22 11.70
CA TYR A 249 -3.54 -14.30 12.33
C TYR A 249 -4.62 -13.94 11.32
N LYS A 250 -5.67 -14.77 11.20
CA LYS A 250 -6.80 -14.52 10.29
C LYS A 250 -8.12 -14.69 11.01
N SER A 251 -9.04 -13.74 10.84
CA SER A 251 -10.44 -13.93 11.23
C SER A 251 -11.07 -15.10 10.48
N SER A 252 -12.14 -15.68 11.01
CA SER A 252 -12.84 -16.82 10.38
C SER A 252 -13.29 -16.55 8.93
N ASP A 253 -13.66 -15.31 8.63
CA ASP A 253 -14.05 -14.84 7.30
C ASP A 253 -12.88 -14.27 6.47
N SER A 254 -11.65 -14.32 7.00
CA SER A 254 -10.42 -13.80 6.39
C SER A 254 -10.45 -12.30 6.01
N ARG A 255 -11.38 -11.51 6.59
CA ARG A 255 -11.43 -10.06 6.35
C ARG A 255 -10.48 -9.28 7.24
N VAL A 256 -10.08 -9.82 8.39
CA VAL A 256 -9.09 -9.20 9.28
C VAL A 256 -7.87 -10.10 9.34
N GLN A 257 -6.73 -9.61 8.87
CA GLN A 257 -5.51 -10.40 8.74
C GLN A 257 -4.29 -9.63 9.28
N PHE A 258 -3.46 -10.32 10.06
CA PHE A 258 -2.20 -9.81 10.58
C PHE A 258 -1.06 -10.71 10.15
N TYR A 259 0.01 -10.11 9.66
CA TYR A 259 1.22 -10.78 9.21
C TYR A 259 2.41 -10.21 9.97
N PHE A 260 3.02 -11.04 10.80
CA PHE A 260 4.10 -10.66 11.71
C PHE A 260 5.40 -11.37 11.34
N LYS A 261 6.36 -10.65 10.76
CA LYS A 261 7.70 -11.16 10.42
C LYS A 261 8.56 -11.23 11.68
N GLN A 262 8.95 -12.45 12.05
CA GLN A 262 9.88 -12.68 13.16
C GLN A 262 11.28 -12.11 12.84
N ASN A 263 12.04 -11.74 13.88
CA ASN A 263 13.31 -11.04 13.74
C ASN A 263 14.42 -11.69 14.59
N PHE A 264 14.85 -12.88 14.19
CA PHE A 264 15.79 -13.70 14.96
C PHE A 264 17.21 -13.13 15.01
N ASP A 265 17.63 -12.43 13.95
CA ASP A 265 18.93 -11.79 13.81
C ASP A 265 18.92 -10.30 14.21
N ARG A 266 17.77 -9.78 14.66
CA ARG A 266 17.58 -8.38 15.07
C ARG A 266 17.85 -7.37 13.93
N GLY A 267 17.67 -7.79 12.68
CA GLY A 267 17.82 -6.97 11.48
C GLY A 267 16.69 -5.94 11.27
N ILE A 268 16.86 -5.10 10.26
CA ILE A 268 15.87 -4.09 9.85
C ILE A 268 15.16 -4.58 8.59
N TYR A 269 13.90 -4.99 8.73
CA TYR A 269 13.11 -5.57 7.63
C TYR A 269 12.00 -4.64 7.12
N HIS A 270 12.11 -3.35 7.44
CA HIS A 270 11.08 -2.34 7.22
C HIS A 270 10.58 -2.26 5.77
N THR A 271 11.50 -2.20 4.80
CA THR A 271 11.18 -2.14 3.37
C THR A 271 10.86 -3.51 2.78
N GLN A 272 11.42 -4.58 3.35
CA GLN A 272 11.15 -5.95 2.91
C GLN A 272 9.67 -6.34 3.04
N GLN A 273 8.95 -5.72 3.99
CA GLN A 273 7.49 -5.86 4.11
C GLN A 273 6.75 -5.44 2.84
N VAL A 274 7.32 -4.58 1.98
CA VAL A 274 6.72 -4.17 0.70
C VAL A 274 7.41 -4.84 -0.47
N GLU A 275 8.73 -4.82 -0.47
CA GLU A 275 9.59 -5.39 -1.51
C GLU A 275 9.22 -6.85 -1.80
N LEU A 276 9.00 -7.66 -0.76
CA LEU A 276 8.68 -9.07 -0.90
C LEU A 276 7.16 -9.30 -1.06
N ASN A 277 6.61 -8.68 -2.10
CA ASN A 277 5.22 -8.78 -2.56
C ASN A 277 4.17 -8.17 -1.60
N GLY A 278 4.57 -7.25 -0.73
CA GLY A 278 3.68 -6.69 0.28
C GLY A 278 2.53 -5.86 -0.27
N PHE A 279 2.79 -5.00 -1.27
CA PHE A 279 1.72 -4.24 -1.89
C PHE A 279 0.74 -5.19 -2.60
N ILE A 280 1.23 -6.14 -3.39
CA ILE A 280 0.40 -7.20 -4.00
C ILE A 280 -0.45 -7.91 -2.93
N HIS A 281 0.17 -8.38 -1.85
CA HIS A 281 -0.54 -9.13 -0.83
C HIS A 281 -1.57 -8.27 -0.11
N SER A 282 -1.24 -7.01 0.21
CA SER A 282 -2.17 -6.10 0.87
C SER A 282 -3.45 -5.88 0.05
N ILE A 283 -3.38 -5.90 -1.28
CA ILE A 283 -4.53 -5.73 -2.17
C ILE A 283 -5.32 -7.04 -2.32
N LEU A 284 -4.63 -8.18 -2.45
CA LEU A 284 -5.25 -9.44 -2.85
C LEU A 284 -5.59 -10.39 -1.69
N CYS A 285 -5.04 -10.20 -0.49
CA CYS A 285 -5.33 -11.09 0.63
C CYS A 285 -6.81 -11.09 1.01
N GLY A 286 -7.35 -12.27 1.31
CA GLY A 286 -8.78 -12.48 1.57
C GLY A 286 -9.68 -12.36 0.32
N THR A 287 -9.11 -12.28 -0.88
CA THR A 287 -9.85 -12.35 -2.15
C THR A 287 -9.64 -13.70 -2.85
N LYS A 288 -10.36 -13.95 -3.95
CA LYS A 288 -10.14 -15.15 -4.78
C LYS A 288 -8.75 -15.21 -5.43
N MET A 289 -7.99 -14.12 -5.42
CA MET A 289 -6.64 -14.02 -5.97
C MET A 289 -5.55 -14.04 -4.89
N ASP A 290 -5.92 -14.23 -3.61
CA ASP A 290 -4.96 -14.38 -2.52
C ASP A 290 -3.94 -15.48 -2.84
N SER A 291 -2.66 -15.09 -2.83
CA SER A 291 -1.49 -15.96 -3.02
C SER A 291 -1.47 -16.74 -4.35
N LYS A 292 -2.23 -16.29 -5.37
CA LYS A 292 -2.15 -16.86 -6.72
C LYS A 292 -0.99 -16.25 -7.51
N LYS A 293 0.00 -17.08 -7.87
CA LYS A 293 1.23 -16.68 -8.60
C LYS A 293 2.17 -15.74 -7.84
N TYR A 294 1.98 -15.59 -6.53
CA TYR A 294 2.91 -14.87 -5.65
C TYR A 294 2.83 -15.45 -4.25
N MET A 295 3.85 -15.19 -3.44
CA MET A 295 3.88 -15.53 -2.02
C MET A 295 4.36 -14.30 -1.23
N TYR A 296 3.61 -13.89 -0.21
CA TYR A 296 4.06 -12.81 0.67
C TYR A 296 5.35 -13.23 1.39
N TYR A 297 6.33 -12.33 1.43
CA TYR A 297 7.66 -12.62 1.95
C TYR A 297 8.44 -13.72 1.19
N GLY A 298 8.02 -14.02 -0.05
CA GLY A 298 8.76 -14.87 -1.00
C GLY A 298 9.51 -14.06 -2.05
N LYS A 299 10.03 -14.74 -3.09
CA LYS A 299 10.68 -14.09 -4.25
C LYS A 299 9.77 -13.02 -4.87
N ARG A 300 10.33 -11.87 -5.29
CA ARG A 300 9.62 -10.79 -5.98
C ARG A 300 8.88 -11.36 -7.21
N ALA A 301 7.55 -11.40 -7.16
CA ALA A 301 6.69 -11.96 -8.22
C ALA A 301 6.57 -11.04 -9.45
N TYR A 302 7.06 -9.80 -9.30
CA TYR A 302 6.99 -8.72 -10.27
C TYR A 302 8.36 -8.34 -10.84
N ALA A 303 9.41 -9.14 -10.60
CA ALA A 303 10.79 -8.79 -10.95
C ALA A 303 10.93 -8.42 -12.45
N ASP A 304 10.26 -9.17 -13.34
CA ASP A 304 10.31 -8.95 -14.79
C ASP A 304 9.46 -7.74 -15.24
N LEU A 305 8.76 -7.07 -14.32
CA LEU A 305 7.91 -5.90 -14.58
C LEU A 305 8.55 -4.59 -14.10
N ILE A 306 9.77 -4.65 -13.55
CA ILE A 306 10.58 -3.50 -13.15
C ILE A 306 11.22 -2.90 -14.41
N GLU A 307 10.91 -1.63 -14.68
CA GLU A 307 11.38 -0.86 -15.86
C GLU A 307 12.51 0.10 -15.50
#